data_AF-A0AAU9WCP0-F1
#
_entry.id   AF-A0AAU9WCP0-F1
#
_cell.length_a   1.000
_cell.length_b   1.000
_cell.length_c   1.000
_cell.angle_alpha   90.00
_cell.angle_beta   90.00
_cell.angle_gamma   90.00
#
_symmetry.space_group_name_H-M   'P 1'
#
loop_
_entity.id
_entity.type
_entity.pdbx_description
1 polymer ?
#
loop_
_entity_poly.entity_id
_entity_poly.type
_entity_poly.pdbx_seq_one_letter_code
_entity_poly.pdbx_strand_id
1 'polypeptide(L)'
;MAYAVCISFQDNIAPPTDDEVYIKYVEFNGEDETQYKKGIEKLDKTLLFEHMRQKDPSFPEKLIAVSFNTKLTEKNKKKTFCEDVLKRGIYCDGSNSGWYRFLGHSDSHLWERKCYFMNASDTEIHDLLARFGDFAKTTNVRKRASEIGSLFVPFEHLVKLSEDDIGEEPDVKGRFFEKMPRPFTNGRGFMSPGFTLKVRPKLGVDHPAPSALQVSNQGLQGILVVRETLMNVSLVQFRKSMRLFSTPSKKDSEAIPFIGIVDHSASDVNGYLDSRLVMFLAIRGVSINYLRSLQNGYLTLLKSMCTNSASGNYFCQLTGRKATTEREVLASLQRGEVEKMLAQSFENANNGEPQRRRAVRTRILVPKARVVFGVGDPYGKLKKGECYFKPTLQNDEEFEELVVCPDPCYHPGDIQVLKLSQERLDYENLKDCLVLPVNHRHAFENSGASKFFVSWDQDLIPKQKRDTPCRYQSKRFKDVTTTTHDPYSKECTKLSKMNHQAANLMTNSDDLSKELERLK
;
A
#
# COMPACT_ATOMS: atom_id res chain seq x y z
N MET A 1 10.35 -20.41 36.08
CA MET A 1 9.28 -20.21 35.08
C MET A 1 8.84 -18.77 35.21
N ALA A 2 8.83 -18.00 34.12
CA ALA A 2 8.36 -16.61 34.18
C ALA A 2 6.90 -16.58 33.69
N TYR A 3 6.06 -15.87 34.43
CA TYR A 3 4.61 -15.81 34.23
C TYR A 3 4.27 -15.07 32.92
N ALA A 4 3.04 -15.23 32.43
CA ALA A 4 2.54 -14.40 31.32
C ALA A 4 2.30 -12.97 31.77
N VAL A 5 2.29 -12.08 30.78
CA VAL A 5 1.83 -10.71 30.97
C VAL A 5 0.32 -10.76 31.26
N CYS A 6 -0.07 -10.28 32.43
CA CYS A 6 -1.46 -10.21 32.86
C CYS A 6 -2.02 -8.81 32.59
N ILE A 7 -3.16 -8.75 31.90
CA ILE A 7 -3.87 -7.51 31.58
C ILE A 7 -5.30 -7.60 32.07
N SER A 8 -5.76 -6.54 32.74
CA SER A 8 -7.14 -6.47 33.19
C SER A 8 -8.02 -5.67 32.24
N PHE A 9 -9.11 -6.26 31.76
CA PHE A 9 -10.16 -5.58 31.00
C PHE A 9 -11.40 -5.44 31.87
N GLN A 10 -11.78 -4.20 32.18
CA GLN A 10 -12.97 -3.89 32.98
C GLN A 10 -14.23 -3.71 32.12
N ASP A 11 -14.07 -3.58 30.81
CA ASP A 11 -15.13 -3.16 29.89
C ASP A 11 -15.62 -4.32 29.02
N ASN A 12 -16.94 -4.43 28.88
CA ASN A 12 -17.56 -5.26 27.84
C ASN A 12 -17.33 -4.60 26.48
N ILE A 13 -16.82 -5.38 25.51
CA ILE A 13 -16.77 -4.95 24.11
C ILE A 13 -18.22 -4.69 23.69
N ALA A 14 -18.53 -3.50 23.20
CA ALA A 14 -19.85 -3.22 22.64
C ALA A 14 -20.13 -4.24 21.51
N PRO A 15 -21.35 -4.81 21.43
CA PRO A 15 -21.66 -5.79 20.39
C PRO A 15 -21.43 -5.17 19.01
N PRO A 16 -20.90 -5.95 18.04
CA PRO A 16 -20.65 -5.45 16.69
C PRO A 16 -21.93 -4.87 16.10
N THR A 17 -21.86 -3.64 15.60
CA THR A 17 -22.87 -3.12 14.67
C THR A 17 -22.71 -3.84 13.33
N ASP A 18 -23.79 -4.02 12.56
CA ASP A 18 -23.89 -5.01 11.46
C ASP A 18 -22.72 -5.07 10.45
N ASP A 19 -21.95 -3.99 10.26
CA ASP A 19 -20.82 -3.94 9.32
C ASP A 19 -19.43 -3.73 9.93
N GLU A 20 -19.32 -3.33 11.19
CA GLU A 20 -18.05 -3.04 11.86
C GLU A 20 -17.84 -3.89 13.09
N VAL A 21 -16.76 -4.67 13.08
CA VAL A 21 -16.35 -5.53 14.18
C VAL A 21 -15.27 -4.82 14.97
N TYR A 22 -15.39 -4.85 16.30
CA TYR A 22 -14.44 -4.25 17.22
C TYR A 22 -13.88 -5.33 18.14
N ILE A 23 -12.59 -5.27 18.45
CA ILE A 23 -11.89 -6.22 19.32
C ILE A 23 -11.09 -5.50 20.40
N LYS A 24 -10.69 -6.23 21.45
CA LYS A 24 -9.78 -5.71 22.48
C LYS A 24 -8.47 -5.26 21.83
N TYR A 25 -7.90 -4.17 22.34
CA TYR A 25 -6.63 -3.63 21.90
C TYR A 25 -5.71 -3.35 23.08
N VAL A 26 -4.43 -3.68 22.92
CA VAL A 26 -3.35 -3.38 23.88
C VAL A 26 -2.17 -2.77 23.15
N GLU A 27 -1.71 -1.61 23.63
CA GLU A 27 -0.46 -0.98 23.20
C GLU A 27 0.55 -1.00 24.34
N PHE A 28 1.64 -1.75 24.17
CA PHE A 28 2.77 -1.71 25.08
C PHE A 28 3.66 -0.50 24.76
N ASN A 29 3.87 0.36 25.76
CA ASN A 29 4.59 1.63 25.62
C ASN A 29 5.93 1.69 26.38
N GLY A 30 6.17 0.78 27.33
CA GLY A 30 7.35 0.79 28.21
C GLY A 30 8.40 -0.28 27.92
N GLU A 31 9.23 -0.56 28.92
CA GLU A 31 10.30 -1.59 28.84
C GLU A 31 9.87 -2.94 29.44
N ASP A 32 8.68 -3.00 30.04
CA ASP A 32 8.13 -4.14 30.76
C ASP A 32 6.59 -4.22 30.65
N GLU A 33 6.01 -5.21 31.33
CA GLU A 33 4.58 -5.53 31.34
C GLU A 33 3.69 -4.52 32.09
N THR A 34 4.28 -3.55 32.80
CA THR A 34 3.51 -2.61 33.65
C THR A 34 3.02 -1.37 32.90
N GLN A 35 3.59 -1.10 31.72
CA GLN A 35 3.34 0.12 30.95
C GLN A 35 2.61 -0.18 29.64
N TYR A 36 1.30 -0.25 29.72
CA TYR A 36 0.43 -0.45 28.56
C TYR A 36 -0.77 0.51 28.55
N LYS A 37 -1.33 0.71 27.36
CA LYS A 37 -2.67 1.27 27.18
C LYS A 37 -3.58 0.17 26.67
N LYS A 38 -4.83 0.19 27.10
CA LYS A 38 -5.88 -0.72 26.63
C LYS A 38 -7.02 0.07 26.02
N GLY A 39 -7.75 -0.56 25.13
CA GLY A 39 -8.93 0.02 24.50
C GLY A 39 -9.60 -0.98 23.59
N ILE A 40 -10.33 -0.45 22.62
CA ILE A 40 -11.01 -1.20 21.59
C ILE A 40 -10.53 -0.66 20.24
N GLU A 41 -10.29 -1.55 19.29
CA GLU A 41 -9.89 -1.20 17.92
C GLU A 41 -10.82 -1.88 16.92
N LYS A 42 -11.07 -1.21 15.79
CA LYS A 42 -11.77 -1.79 14.65
C LYS A 42 -10.95 -2.95 14.09
N LEU A 43 -11.57 -4.12 13.94
CA LEU A 43 -10.96 -5.29 13.35
C LEU A 43 -10.87 -5.13 11.84
N ASP A 44 -9.69 -5.43 11.29
CA ASP A 44 -9.49 -5.50 9.85
C ASP A 44 -10.39 -6.56 9.21
N LYS A 45 -10.97 -6.27 8.05
CA LYS A 45 -11.69 -7.28 7.26
C LYS A 45 -10.66 -8.12 6.50
N THR A 46 -10.44 -9.35 6.92
CA THR A 46 -9.49 -10.28 6.30
C THR A 46 -10.17 -11.60 5.97
N LEU A 47 -9.56 -12.42 5.10
CA LEU A 47 -10.16 -13.70 4.72
C LEU A 47 -10.23 -14.65 5.92
N LEU A 48 -9.23 -14.57 6.80
CA LEU A 48 -9.21 -15.32 8.04
C LEU A 48 -10.39 -14.93 8.96
N PHE A 49 -10.59 -13.63 9.17
CA PHE A 49 -11.61 -13.15 10.09
C PHE A 49 -13.03 -13.28 9.53
N GLU A 50 -13.23 -13.16 8.22
CA GLU A 50 -14.53 -13.47 7.61
C GLU A 50 -14.89 -14.96 7.70
N HIS A 51 -13.90 -15.86 7.58
CA HIS A 51 -14.13 -17.28 7.82
C HIS A 51 -14.53 -17.54 9.29
N MET A 52 -13.83 -16.91 10.24
CA MET A 52 -14.16 -17.01 11.66
C MET A 52 -15.57 -16.48 11.94
N ARG A 53 -15.93 -15.31 11.38
CA ARG A 53 -17.26 -14.69 11.48
C ARG A 53 -18.39 -15.61 11.03
N GLN A 54 -18.18 -16.37 9.95
CA GLN A 54 -19.18 -17.30 9.42
C GLN A 54 -19.37 -18.55 10.29
N LYS A 55 -18.33 -18.98 11.01
CA LYS A 55 -18.36 -20.17 11.85
C LYS A 55 -18.82 -19.87 13.28
N ASP A 56 -18.45 -18.72 13.80
CA ASP A 56 -18.67 -18.35 15.19
C ASP A 56 -18.96 -16.84 15.30
N PRO A 57 -20.20 -16.43 15.57
CA PRO A 57 -20.54 -15.03 15.76
C PRO A 57 -19.82 -14.36 16.95
N SER A 58 -19.39 -15.13 17.96
CA SER A 58 -18.65 -14.59 19.12
C SER A 58 -17.13 -14.56 18.91
N PHE A 59 -16.64 -14.89 17.71
CA PHE A 59 -15.21 -14.85 17.41
C PHE A 59 -14.47 -13.54 17.78
N PRO A 60 -15.07 -12.32 17.77
CA PRO A 60 -14.32 -11.11 18.12
C PRO A 60 -13.88 -11.13 19.59
N GLU A 61 -14.64 -11.79 20.45
CA GLU A 61 -14.33 -11.93 21.87
C GLU A 61 -13.08 -12.80 22.12
N LYS A 62 -12.75 -13.65 21.14
CA LYS A 62 -11.56 -14.51 21.16
C LYS A 62 -10.32 -13.79 20.65
N LEU A 63 -10.41 -12.55 20.18
CA LEU A 63 -9.30 -11.84 19.54
C LEU A 63 -8.84 -10.63 20.36
N ILE A 64 -7.54 -10.35 20.26
CA ILE A 64 -6.93 -9.12 20.79
C ILE A 64 -5.87 -8.62 19.81
N ALA A 65 -5.91 -7.34 19.49
CA ALA A 65 -4.88 -6.64 18.74
C ALA A 65 -3.81 -6.15 19.72
N VAL A 66 -2.55 -6.39 19.40
CA VAL A 66 -1.41 -6.03 20.23
C VAL A 66 -0.43 -5.22 19.41
N SER A 67 -0.08 -4.03 19.89
CA SER A 67 0.94 -3.18 19.29
C SER A 67 2.09 -2.90 20.24
N PHE A 68 3.29 -2.74 19.67
CA PHE A 68 4.53 -2.50 20.40
C PHE A 68 5.08 -1.12 20.06
N ASN A 69 4.69 -0.12 20.85
CA ASN A 69 5.21 1.25 20.75
C ASN A 69 6.39 1.49 21.72
N THR A 70 7.18 0.46 21.96
CA THR A 70 8.33 0.52 22.86
C THR A 70 9.55 1.11 22.13
N LYS A 71 10.32 1.99 22.80
CA LYS A 71 11.62 2.47 22.30
C LYS A 71 12.63 1.33 22.41
N LEU A 72 12.96 0.66 21.30
CA LEU A 72 14.00 -0.37 21.26
C LEU A 72 15.38 0.30 21.46
N THR A 73 15.87 0.35 22.69
CA THR A 73 17.27 0.70 23.00
C THR A 73 18.11 -0.58 23.06
N GLU A 74 19.38 -0.51 22.65
CA GLU A 74 20.31 -1.66 22.53
C GLU A 74 20.60 -2.43 23.84
N LYS A 75 20.00 -2.06 24.97
CA LYS A 75 20.09 -2.87 26.19
C LYS A 75 19.22 -4.11 26.04
N ASN A 76 19.86 -5.28 26.00
CA ASN A 76 19.33 -6.65 25.85
C ASN A 76 17.98 -7.00 26.51
N LYS A 77 17.44 -6.21 27.46
CA LYS A 77 16.18 -6.45 28.18
C LYS A 77 14.89 -6.15 27.39
N LYS A 78 14.94 -5.34 26.33
CA LYS A 78 13.72 -4.93 25.58
C LYS A 78 13.34 -5.89 24.46
N LYS A 79 14.35 -6.40 23.73
CA LYS A 79 14.16 -7.45 22.75
C LYS A 79 13.57 -8.70 23.41
N THR A 80 14.01 -9.01 24.63
CA THR A 80 13.46 -10.10 25.43
C THR A 80 11.98 -9.88 25.81
N PHE A 81 11.54 -8.66 26.12
CA PHE A 81 10.13 -8.41 26.47
C PHE A 81 9.17 -8.68 25.31
N CYS A 82 9.40 -8.08 24.13
CA CYS A 82 8.53 -8.30 22.96
C CYS A 82 8.51 -9.78 22.57
N GLU A 83 9.69 -10.43 22.56
CA GLU A 83 9.79 -11.87 22.31
C GLU A 83 9.06 -12.69 23.37
N ASP A 84 9.11 -12.30 24.64
CA ASP A 84 8.42 -12.98 25.74
C ASP A 84 6.90 -12.86 25.59
N VAL A 85 6.38 -11.68 25.27
CA VAL A 85 4.94 -11.50 24.98
C VAL A 85 4.51 -12.37 23.80
N LEU A 86 5.28 -12.37 22.70
CA LEU A 86 4.96 -13.15 21.51
C LEU A 86 5.04 -14.67 21.76
N LYS A 87 6.02 -15.13 22.54
CA LYS A 87 6.21 -16.57 22.82
C LYS A 87 5.27 -17.09 23.90
N ARG A 88 4.98 -16.28 24.92
CA ARG A 88 4.21 -16.71 26.09
C ARG A 88 2.73 -16.39 25.93
N GLY A 89 2.37 -15.31 25.26
CA GLY A 89 1.00 -14.84 25.21
C GLY A 89 0.66 -13.85 26.33
N ILE A 90 -0.61 -13.46 26.36
CA ILE A 90 -1.17 -12.50 27.29
C ILE A 90 -2.33 -13.17 28.01
N TYR A 91 -2.31 -13.16 29.34
CA TYR A 91 -3.46 -13.54 30.13
C TYR A 91 -4.35 -12.32 30.35
N CYS A 92 -5.62 -12.41 29.95
CA CYS A 92 -6.59 -11.35 30.21
C CYS A 92 -7.59 -11.79 31.28
N ASP A 93 -7.81 -10.96 32.29
CA ASP A 93 -8.95 -11.09 33.21
C ASP A 93 -10.17 -10.29 32.70
N GLY A 94 -11.38 -10.62 33.20
CA GLY A 94 -12.65 -10.00 32.82
C GLY A 94 -13.74 -11.00 32.40
N SER A 95 -14.80 -10.51 31.74
CA SER A 95 -15.96 -11.31 31.28
C SER A 95 -15.58 -12.45 30.33
N ASN A 96 -14.56 -12.22 29.48
CA ASN A 96 -13.93 -13.22 28.61
C ASN A 96 -12.47 -13.44 29.01
N SER A 97 -12.28 -13.98 30.21
CA SER A 97 -10.96 -14.34 30.73
C SER A 97 -10.34 -15.47 29.93
N GLY A 98 -9.02 -15.43 29.74
CA GLY A 98 -8.34 -16.47 29.00
C GLY A 98 -6.93 -16.12 28.58
N TRP A 99 -6.29 -17.10 27.94
CA TRP A 99 -4.91 -17.04 27.53
C TRP A 99 -4.83 -16.80 26.02
N TYR A 100 -4.43 -15.59 25.65
CA TYR A 100 -4.33 -15.17 24.26
C TYR A 100 -2.93 -15.48 23.74
N ARG A 101 -2.84 -16.28 22.67
CA ARG A 101 -1.59 -16.70 22.02
C ARG A 101 -1.43 -16.04 20.65
N PHE A 102 -0.20 -15.91 20.20
CA PHE A 102 0.10 -15.26 18.92
C PHE A 102 -0.59 -15.99 17.76
N LEU A 103 -1.40 -15.23 16.99
CA LEU A 103 -2.13 -15.74 15.84
C LEU A 103 -1.42 -15.38 14.53
N GLY A 104 -1.03 -14.11 14.37
CA GLY A 104 -0.32 -13.66 13.17
C GLY A 104 -0.37 -12.17 12.92
N HIS A 105 0.23 -11.75 11.80
CA HIS A 105 0.27 -10.38 11.33
C HIS A 105 0.48 -10.37 9.81
N SER A 106 0.16 -9.27 9.13
CA SER A 106 0.53 -9.04 7.73
C SER A 106 1.88 -8.29 7.67
N ASP A 107 2.42 -8.07 6.47
CA ASP A 107 3.60 -7.24 6.30
C ASP A 107 3.34 -5.76 6.65
N SER A 108 2.12 -5.24 6.40
CA SER A 108 1.75 -3.87 6.81
C SER A 108 1.68 -3.73 8.32
N HIS A 109 1.12 -4.74 9.00
CA HIS A 109 1.06 -4.76 10.48
C HIS A 109 2.46 -4.74 11.11
N LEU A 110 3.48 -5.37 10.48
CA LEU A 110 4.86 -5.27 10.97
C LEU A 110 5.39 -3.83 10.98
N TRP A 111 5.06 -3.02 9.96
CA TRP A 111 5.44 -1.61 9.92
C TRP A 111 4.78 -0.80 11.03
N GLU A 112 3.53 -1.15 11.36
CA GLU A 112 2.76 -0.58 12.47
C GLU A 112 3.17 -1.15 13.83
N ARG A 113 4.02 -2.20 13.84
CA ARG A 113 4.38 -3.00 15.02
C ARG A 113 3.16 -3.60 15.70
N LYS A 114 2.17 -3.98 14.91
CA LYS A 114 0.88 -4.56 15.30
C LYS A 114 0.85 -6.06 14.96
N CYS A 115 0.12 -6.83 15.75
CA CYS A 115 -0.19 -8.23 15.48
C CYS A 115 -1.47 -8.66 16.21
N TYR A 116 -1.97 -9.84 15.89
CA TYR A 116 -3.18 -10.40 16.48
C TYR A 116 -2.84 -11.60 17.35
N PHE A 117 -3.54 -11.69 18.48
CA PHE A 117 -3.53 -12.85 19.36
C PHE A 117 -4.95 -13.41 19.50
N MET A 118 -5.05 -14.70 19.81
CA MET A 118 -6.30 -15.43 19.93
C MET A 118 -6.36 -16.23 21.23
N ASN A 119 -7.50 -16.17 21.92
CA ASN A 119 -7.81 -17.02 23.08
C ASN A 119 -8.14 -18.44 22.61
N ALA A 120 -7.08 -19.18 22.28
CA ALA A 120 -7.12 -20.55 21.80
C ALA A 120 -5.79 -21.25 22.13
N SER A 121 -5.80 -22.58 22.17
CA SER A 121 -4.60 -23.39 22.24
C SER A 121 -3.77 -23.27 20.95
N ASP A 122 -2.46 -23.56 21.03
CA ASP A 122 -1.59 -23.56 19.85
C ASP A 122 -2.08 -24.56 18.79
N THR A 123 -2.63 -25.69 19.22
CA THR A 123 -3.24 -26.70 18.34
C THR A 123 -4.45 -26.15 17.58
N GLU A 124 -5.36 -25.44 18.26
CA GLU A 124 -6.53 -24.84 17.60
C GLU A 124 -6.12 -23.74 16.61
N ILE A 125 -5.10 -22.94 16.93
CA ILE A 125 -4.55 -21.93 16.01
C ILE A 125 -3.94 -22.60 14.78
N HIS A 126 -3.15 -23.66 14.97
CA HIS A 126 -2.58 -24.42 13.87
C HIS A 126 -3.65 -25.05 12.98
N ASP A 127 -4.68 -25.64 13.58
CA ASP A 127 -5.80 -26.24 12.85
C ASP A 127 -6.59 -25.18 12.06
N LEU A 128 -6.80 -23.99 12.64
CA LEU A 128 -7.42 -22.86 11.95
C LEU A 128 -6.60 -22.44 10.73
N LEU A 129 -5.28 -22.26 10.87
CA LEU A 129 -4.41 -21.88 9.76
C LEU A 129 -4.35 -22.97 8.68
N ALA A 130 -4.32 -24.24 9.08
CA ALA A 130 -4.27 -25.39 8.17
C ALA A 130 -5.49 -25.49 7.24
N ARG A 131 -6.64 -24.89 7.60
CA ARG A 131 -7.82 -24.78 6.71
C ARG A 131 -7.57 -23.94 5.47
N PHE A 132 -6.66 -22.98 5.54
CA PHE A 132 -6.36 -22.09 4.42
C PHE A 132 -5.27 -22.65 3.52
N GLY A 133 -4.23 -23.23 4.10
CA GLY A 133 -3.06 -23.67 3.35
C GLY A 133 -2.16 -24.64 4.10
N ASP A 134 -1.40 -25.43 3.34
CA ASP A 134 -0.36 -26.29 3.88
C ASP A 134 0.96 -25.50 4.05
N PHE A 135 1.11 -24.90 5.22
CA PHE A 135 2.31 -24.13 5.59
C PHE A 135 3.46 -25.01 6.10
N ALA A 136 3.19 -26.28 6.44
CA ALA A 136 4.18 -27.18 6.99
C ALA A 136 5.28 -27.52 5.97
N LYS A 137 4.92 -27.59 4.68
CA LYS A 137 5.85 -27.81 3.56
C LYS A 137 6.90 -26.71 3.39
N THR A 138 6.60 -25.47 3.76
CA THR A 138 7.53 -24.35 3.58
C THR A 138 8.56 -24.32 4.71
N THR A 139 9.76 -24.86 4.51
CA THR A 139 10.80 -24.91 5.57
C THR A 139 11.44 -23.56 5.88
N ASN A 140 11.45 -22.64 4.92
CA ASN A 140 12.00 -21.29 5.13
C ASN A 140 11.04 -20.47 6.00
N VAL A 141 11.47 -20.17 7.25
CA VAL A 141 10.66 -19.47 8.25
C VAL A 141 10.14 -18.11 7.74
N ARG A 142 10.99 -17.32 7.06
CA ARG A 142 10.59 -16.02 6.52
C ARG A 142 9.51 -16.17 5.45
N LYS A 143 9.67 -17.13 4.54
CA LYS A 143 8.68 -17.41 3.49
C LYS A 143 7.37 -17.89 4.11
N ARG A 144 7.43 -18.81 5.06
CA ARG A 144 6.25 -19.33 5.79
C ARG A 144 5.51 -18.22 6.51
N ALA A 145 6.22 -17.33 7.21
CA ALA A 145 5.63 -16.18 7.89
C ALA A 145 4.92 -15.25 6.91
N SER A 146 5.49 -15.00 5.73
CA SER A 146 4.86 -14.21 4.66
C SER A 146 3.62 -14.90 4.07
N GLU A 147 3.67 -16.22 3.87
CA GLU A 147 2.52 -17.02 3.40
C GLU A 147 1.35 -16.95 4.40
N ILE A 148 1.61 -17.19 5.69
CA ILE A 148 0.60 -17.06 6.76
C ILE A 148 0.13 -15.60 6.85
N GLY A 149 1.04 -14.64 6.79
CA GLY A 149 0.75 -13.22 6.90
C GLY A 149 -0.17 -12.69 5.80
N SER A 150 -0.18 -13.33 4.63
CA SER A 150 -1.10 -12.99 3.55
C SER A 150 -2.58 -13.20 3.91
N LEU A 151 -2.89 -14.06 4.89
CA LEU A 151 -4.25 -14.27 5.42
C LEU A 151 -4.76 -13.06 6.22
N PHE A 152 -3.85 -12.22 6.71
CA PHE A 152 -4.13 -11.03 7.50
C PHE A 152 -4.11 -9.75 6.66
N VAL A 153 -4.00 -9.85 5.33
CA VAL A 153 -4.08 -8.70 4.44
C VAL A 153 -5.53 -8.17 4.46
N PRO A 154 -5.75 -6.91 4.88
CA PRO A 154 -7.07 -6.32 4.90
C PRO A 154 -7.62 -6.13 3.49
N PHE A 155 -8.94 -6.19 3.35
CA PHE A 155 -9.67 -5.82 2.15
C PHE A 155 -10.87 -4.93 2.48
N GLU A 156 -11.33 -4.16 1.50
CA GLU A 156 -12.46 -3.25 1.69
C GLU A 156 -13.80 -3.96 1.51
N HIS A 157 -13.88 -4.85 0.51
CA HIS A 157 -15.13 -5.49 0.12
C HIS A 157 -14.97 -6.99 -0.13
N LEU A 158 -16.01 -7.75 0.21
CA LEU A 158 -16.09 -9.19 -0.03
C LEU A 158 -17.06 -9.49 -1.16
N VAL A 159 -16.68 -10.31 -2.13
CA VAL A 159 -17.52 -10.73 -3.26
C VAL A 159 -17.62 -12.24 -3.32
N LYS A 160 -18.82 -12.78 -3.51
CA LYS A 160 -19.04 -14.23 -3.67
C LYS A 160 -18.56 -14.68 -5.05
N LEU A 161 -17.78 -15.76 -5.09
CA LEU A 161 -17.33 -16.46 -6.30
C LEU A 161 -17.58 -17.96 -6.12
N SER A 162 -18.19 -18.60 -7.12
CA SER A 162 -18.22 -20.07 -7.21
C SER A 162 -16.89 -20.61 -7.76
N GLU A 163 -16.69 -21.93 -7.71
CA GLU A 163 -15.53 -22.54 -8.38
C GLU A 163 -15.57 -22.32 -9.91
N ASP A 164 -16.75 -22.32 -10.52
CA ASP A 164 -16.92 -22.10 -11.96
C ASP A 164 -16.58 -20.66 -12.38
N ASP A 165 -16.71 -19.72 -11.44
CA ASP A 165 -16.33 -18.32 -11.65
C ASP A 165 -14.80 -18.12 -11.68
N ILE A 166 -14.00 -19.13 -11.32
CA ILE A 166 -12.54 -19.04 -11.23
C ILE A 166 -11.87 -19.88 -12.32
N GLY A 167 -11.20 -19.21 -13.26
CA GLY A 167 -10.39 -19.83 -14.29
C GLY A 167 -8.88 -19.73 -14.01
N GLU A 168 -8.11 -20.49 -14.78
CA GLU A 168 -6.64 -20.43 -14.78
C GLU A 168 -6.12 -19.87 -16.12
N GLU A 169 -5.12 -19.00 -16.04
CA GLU A 169 -4.42 -18.43 -17.20
C GLU A 169 -2.90 -18.73 -17.08
N PRO A 170 -2.25 -19.23 -18.14
CA PRO A 170 -0.85 -19.62 -18.08
C PRO A 170 0.09 -18.42 -17.94
N ASP A 171 1.10 -18.46 -17.07
CA ASP A 171 2.09 -17.38 -16.99
C ASP A 171 2.88 -17.17 -18.31
N VAL A 172 3.02 -15.91 -18.73
CA VAL A 172 3.88 -15.55 -19.86
C VAL A 172 5.31 -15.45 -19.38
N LYS A 173 6.22 -16.28 -19.91
CA LYS A 173 7.61 -16.36 -19.43
C LYS A 173 8.49 -15.25 -20.00
N GLY A 174 9.18 -14.55 -19.10
CA GLY A 174 10.31 -13.64 -19.35
C GLY A 174 11.40 -14.25 -20.21
N ARG A 175 11.89 -13.52 -21.21
CA ARG A 175 13.11 -13.89 -21.95
C ARG A 175 14.39 -13.27 -21.38
N PHE A 176 14.33 -12.55 -20.25
CA PHE A 176 15.48 -11.80 -19.70
C PHE A 176 16.54 -12.68 -19.01
N PHE A 177 16.11 -13.71 -18.31
CA PHE A 177 16.99 -14.69 -17.68
C PHE A 177 16.94 -15.99 -18.47
N GLU A 178 17.87 -16.19 -19.41
CA GLU A 178 17.93 -17.40 -20.26
C GLU A 178 17.97 -18.71 -19.44
N LYS A 179 18.59 -18.67 -18.26
CA LYS A 179 18.72 -19.84 -17.37
C LYS A 179 17.59 -20.00 -16.36
N MET A 180 16.83 -18.94 -16.05
CA MET A 180 15.70 -18.98 -15.11
C MET A 180 14.63 -17.93 -15.48
N PRO A 181 13.81 -18.21 -16.50
CA PRO A 181 12.83 -17.24 -16.99
C PRO A 181 11.80 -16.91 -15.88
N ARG A 182 11.78 -15.64 -15.45
CA ARG A 182 10.78 -15.10 -14.52
C ARG A 182 9.50 -14.75 -15.30
N PRO A 183 8.29 -14.98 -14.78
CA PRO A 183 7.07 -14.63 -15.51
C PRO A 183 6.91 -13.11 -15.66
N PHE A 184 6.64 -12.63 -16.87
CA PHE A 184 6.27 -11.24 -17.19
C PHE A 184 4.98 -10.82 -16.48
N THR A 185 4.05 -11.76 -16.38
CA THR A 185 2.72 -11.60 -15.80
C THR A 185 2.69 -11.95 -14.32
N ASN A 186 3.83 -11.88 -13.62
CA ASN A 186 3.91 -12.23 -12.20
C ASN A 186 2.87 -11.43 -11.40
N GLY A 187 1.96 -12.13 -10.71
CA GLY A 187 0.94 -11.47 -9.91
C GLY A 187 -0.17 -10.77 -10.71
N ARG A 188 -0.30 -11.04 -12.02
CA ARG A 188 -1.23 -10.31 -12.93
C ARG A 188 -2.17 -11.27 -13.65
N GLY A 189 -3.46 -11.18 -13.36
CA GLY A 189 -4.51 -11.98 -13.97
C GLY A 189 -5.53 -11.14 -14.75
N PHE A 190 -6.63 -11.77 -15.13
CA PHE A 190 -7.72 -11.10 -15.85
C PHE A 190 -9.04 -11.19 -15.09
N MET A 191 -9.92 -10.23 -15.34
CA MET A 191 -11.32 -10.29 -14.93
C MET A 191 -12.23 -9.97 -16.11
N SER A 192 -13.42 -10.59 -16.09
CA SER A 192 -14.46 -10.33 -17.06
C SER A 192 -15.17 -8.99 -16.77
N PRO A 193 -15.80 -8.37 -17.78
CA PRO A 193 -16.72 -7.25 -17.56
C PRO A 193 -17.86 -7.60 -16.60
N GLY A 194 -18.34 -8.85 -16.61
CA GLY A 194 -19.36 -9.35 -15.67
C GLY A 194 -18.91 -9.29 -14.21
N PHE A 195 -17.63 -9.55 -13.94
CA PHE A 195 -17.08 -9.40 -12.59
C PHE A 195 -17.04 -7.93 -12.16
N THR A 196 -16.62 -7.04 -13.06
CA THR A 196 -16.63 -5.59 -12.80
C THR A 196 -18.02 -5.08 -12.43
N LEU A 197 -19.08 -5.57 -13.10
CA LEU A 197 -20.47 -5.24 -12.77
C LEU A 197 -20.90 -5.73 -11.38
N LYS A 198 -20.37 -6.87 -10.90
CA LYS A 198 -20.62 -7.35 -9.53
C LYS A 198 -19.87 -6.53 -8.47
N VAL A 199 -18.68 -6.04 -8.79
CA VAL A 199 -17.81 -5.32 -7.84
C VAL A 199 -18.20 -3.85 -7.73
N ARG A 200 -18.50 -3.18 -8.85
CA ARG A 200 -18.73 -1.73 -8.93
C ARG A 200 -19.75 -1.20 -7.89
N PRO A 201 -20.94 -1.80 -7.69
CA PRO A 201 -21.89 -1.30 -6.69
C PRO A 201 -21.35 -1.37 -5.26
N LYS A 202 -20.46 -2.32 -4.95
CA LYS A 202 -19.87 -2.45 -3.62
C LYS A 202 -18.85 -1.37 -3.34
N LEU A 203 -18.09 -0.97 -4.36
CA LEU A 203 -17.10 0.11 -4.25
C LEU A 203 -17.76 1.50 -4.15
N GLY A 204 -19.06 1.63 -4.43
CA GLY A 204 -19.72 2.94 -4.51
C GLY A 204 -19.22 3.80 -5.68
N VAL A 205 -18.69 3.17 -6.74
CA VAL A 205 -18.16 3.86 -7.92
C VAL A 205 -19.20 3.86 -9.03
N ASP A 206 -19.65 5.04 -9.46
CA ASP A 206 -20.65 5.15 -10.54
C ASP A 206 -20.04 4.93 -11.93
N HIS A 207 -19.06 5.76 -12.31
CA HIS A 207 -18.35 5.71 -13.61
C HIS A 207 -17.02 6.49 -13.54
N PRO A 208 -15.95 6.06 -14.26
CA PRO A 208 -15.83 4.78 -14.97
C PRO A 208 -15.72 3.60 -14.02
N ALA A 209 -16.06 2.42 -14.50
CA ALA A 209 -15.86 1.20 -13.73
C ALA A 209 -14.35 0.92 -13.56
N PRO A 210 -13.93 0.29 -12.45
CA PRO A 210 -12.51 0.02 -12.23
C PRO A 210 -11.96 -0.92 -13.31
N SER A 211 -10.88 -0.50 -13.94
CA SER A 211 -10.17 -1.28 -14.95
C SER A 211 -9.22 -2.30 -14.34
N ALA A 212 -8.75 -2.07 -13.11
CA ALA A 212 -7.91 -3.00 -12.38
C ALA A 212 -8.38 -3.16 -10.92
N LEU A 213 -8.24 -4.37 -10.38
CA LEU A 213 -8.54 -4.70 -8.98
C LEU A 213 -7.36 -5.44 -8.37
N GLN A 214 -6.94 -5.05 -7.17
CA GLN A 214 -6.09 -5.87 -6.33
C GLN A 214 -6.98 -6.80 -5.52
N VAL A 215 -6.69 -8.10 -5.54
CA VAL A 215 -7.56 -9.12 -4.97
C VAL A 215 -6.81 -10.13 -4.11
N SER A 216 -7.55 -10.76 -3.20
CA SER A 216 -7.10 -11.86 -2.36
C SER A 216 -8.17 -12.95 -2.29
N ASN A 217 -7.81 -14.19 -2.61
CA ASN A 217 -8.69 -15.36 -2.58
C ASN A 217 -7.90 -16.61 -2.16
N GLN A 218 -8.08 -17.08 -0.92
CA GLN A 218 -7.55 -18.36 -0.40
C GLN A 218 -6.15 -18.77 -0.92
N GLY A 219 -5.16 -17.89 -0.73
CA GLY A 219 -3.77 -18.12 -1.14
C GLY A 219 -3.42 -17.66 -2.56
N LEU A 220 -4.39 -17.18 -3.35
CA LEU A 220 -4.19 -16.43 -4.57
C LEU A 220 -4.25 -14.92 -4.27
N GLN A 221 -3.22 -14.19 -4.66
CA GLN A 221 -3.19 -12.72 -4.56
C GLN A 221 -2.58 -12.10 -5.81
N GLY A 222 -3.06 -10.91 -6.16
CA GLY A 222 -2.45 -10.11 -7.23
C GLY A 222 -3.42 -9.09 -7.81
N ILE A 223 -3.11 -8.62 -9.01
CA ILE A 223 -3.86 -7.58 -9.72
C ILE A 223 -4.58 -8.22 -10.91
N LEU A 224 -5.88 -8.00 -11.03
CA LEU A 224 -6.68 -8.37 -12.18
C LEU A 224 -6.96 -7.14 -13.03
N VAL A 225 -6.88 -7.27 -14.36
CA VAL A 225 -7.29 -6.24 -15.32
C VAL A 225 -8.50 -6.71 -16.12
N VAL A 226 -9.41 -5.80 -16.46
CA VAL A 226 -10.54 -6.12 -17.35
C VAL A 226 -10.02 -6.59 -18.70
N ARG A 227 -10.54 -7.71 -19.19
CA ARG A 227 -10.35 -8.16 -20.57
C ARG A 227 -11.73 -8.34 -21.21
N GLU A 228 -12.06 -7.45 -22.15
CA GLU A 228 -13.41 -7.40 -22.74
C GLU A 228 -13.80 -8.66 -23.49
N THR A 229 -12.84 -9.38 -24.05
CA THR A 229 -13.08 -10.64 -24.76
C THR A 229 -13.50 -11.79 -23.84
N LEU A 230 -13.43 -11.63 -22.51
CA LEU A 230 -13.92 -12.60 -21.52
C LEU A 230 -15.44 -12.48 -21.30
N MET A 231 -16.22 -12.57 -22.38
CA MET A 231 -17.67 -12.65 -22.32
C MET A 231 -18.09 -14.13 -22.21
N ASN A 232 -18.90 -14.47 -21.19
CA ASN A 232 -19.47 -15.81 -20.94
C ASN A 232 -18.46 -16.91 -20.53
N VAL A 233 -17.37 -16.54 -19.86
CA VAL A 233 -16.38 -17.44 -19.25
C VAL A 233 -16.31 -17.19 -17.74
N SER A 234 -15.34 -17.82 -17.05
CA SER A 234 -15.03 -17.54 -15.63
C SER A 234 -14.90 -16.03 -15.36
N LEU A 235 -15.43 -15.59 -14.22
CA LEU A 235 -15.43 -14.18 -13.83
C LEU A 235 -14.03 -13.62 -13.60
N VAL A 236 -13.15 -14.44 -13.04
CA VAL A 236 -11.74 -14.12 -12.78
C VAL A 236 -10.85 -15.23 -13.32
N GLN A 237 -9.66 -14.87 -13.79
CA GLN A 237 -8.65 -15.81 -14.26
C GLN A 237 -7.31 -15.52 -13.59
N PHE A 238 -6.92 -16.43 -12.69
CA PHE A 238 -5.67 -16.34 -11.95
C PHE A 238 -4.54 -17.06 -12.70
N ARG A 239 -3.31 -16.60 -12.48
CA ARG A 239 -2.10 -17.30 -12.96
C ARG A 239 -1.46 -18.10 -11.84
N LYS A 240 -0.66 -19.11 -12.19
CA LYS A 240 0.11 -19.90 -11.21
C LYS A 240 1.01 -19.03 -10.33
N SER A 241 1.61 -17.99 -10.90
CA SER A 241 2.43 -17.02 -10.17
C SER A 241 1.69 -16.22 -9.09
N MET A 242 0.35 -16.16 -9.13
CA MET A 242 -0.48 -15.50 -8.12
C MET A 242 -0.68 -16.36 -6.87
N ARG A 243 -0.31 -17.64 -6.92
CA ARG A 243 -0.45 -18.58 -5.80
C ARG A 243 0.72 -18.45 -4.84
N LEU A 244 0.43 -17.96 -3.63
CA LEU A 244 1.40 -17.76 -2.56
C LEU A 244 1.76 -19.07 -1.86
N PHE A 245 0.77 -19.92 -1.61
CA PHE A 245 0.93 -21.23 -0.95
C PHE A 245 -0.03 -22.28 -1.52
N SER A 246 0.23 -23.54 -1.20
CA SER A 246 -0.63 -24.66 -1.62
C SER A 246 -1.87 -24.72 -0.74
N THR A 247 -3.04 -24.79 -1.36
CA THR A 247 -4.30 -25.04 -0.65
C THR A 247 -4.42 -26.55 -0.35
N PRO A 248 -5.16 -26.95 0.70
CA PRO A 248 -5.42 -28.35 1.00
C PRO A 248 -6.15 -29.06 -0.17
N SER A 249 -6.11 -30.40 -0.18
CA SER A 249 -6.82 -31.22 -1.17
C SER A 249 -8.31 -30.87 -1.21
N LYS A 250 -8.90 -30.82 -2.42
CA LYS A 250 -10.33 -30.52 -2.66
C LYS A 250 -11.32 -31.40 -1.87
N LYS A 251 -10.89 -32.56 -1.38
CA LYS A 251 -11.75 -33.48 -0.62
C LYS A 251 -11.94 -33.07 0.85
N ASP A 252 -11.01 -32.29 1.41
CA ASP A 252 -10.96 -31.96 2.84
C ASP A 252 -11.10 -30.45 3.13
N SER A 253 -11.05 -29.61 2.09
CA SER A 253 -11.15 -28.16 2.22
C SER A 253 -12.57 -27.68 1.95
N GLU A 254 -13.16 -26.95 2.89
CA GLU A 254 -14.25 -26.04 2.56
C GLU A 254 -13.68 -24.99 1.59
N ALA A 255 -14.19 -24.97 0.35
CA ALA A 255 -13.90 -23.88 -0.56
C ALA A 255 -14.38 -22.58 0.08
N ILE A 256 -13.53 -21.56 0.15
CA ILE A 256 -13.95 -20.23 0.63
C ILE A 256 -14.53 -19.52 -0.60
N PRO A 257 -15.87 -19.40 -0.73
CA PRO A 257 -16.51 -18.95 -1.97
C PRO A 257 -16.48 -17.43 -2.08
N PHE A 258 -15.38 -16.81 -1.66
CA PHE A 258 -15.26 -15.36 -1.58
C PHE A 258 -13.89 -14.86 -2.04
N ILE A 259 -13.90 -13.72 -2.70
CA ILE A 259 -12.73 -12.92 -3.05
C ILE A 259 -12.80 -11.60 -2.29
N GLY A 260 -11.71 -11.26 -1.62
CA GLY A 260 -11.51 -9.95 -1.00
C GLY A 260 -10.99 -8.97 -2.06
N ILE A 261 -11.65 -7.84 -2.19
CA ILE A 261 -11.21 -6.71 -3.01
C ILE A 261 -10.36 -5.80 -2.12
N VAL A 262 -9.05 -5.87 -2.30
CA VAL A 262 -8.07 -5.16 -1.48
C VAL A 262 -8.03 -3.68 -1.84
N ASP A 263 -8.03 -3.39 -3.14
CA ASP A 263 -7.93 -2.04 -3.69
C ASP A 263 -8.35 -2.05 -5.18
N HIS A 264 -8.57 -0.87 -5.78
CA HIS A 264 -9.07 -0.73 -7.15
C HIS A 264 -8.43 0.46 -7.89
N SER A 265 -8.44 0.42 -9.22
CA SER A 265 -8.06 1.58 -10.03
C SER A 265 -9.07 2.70 -9.84
N ALA A 266 -8.60 3.88 -9.44
CA ALA A 266 -9.44 5.03 -9.14
C ALA A 266 -8.84 6.33 -9.71
N SER A 267 -9.71 7.28 -10.05
CA SER A 267 -9.34 8.55 -10.69
C SER A 267 -8.75 9.59 -9.73
N ASP A 268 -8.94 9.41 -8.42
CA ASP A 268 -8.53 10.34 -7.36
C ASP A 268 -7.14 10.03 -6.77
N VAL A 269 -6.42 9.06 -7.33
CA VAL A 269 -5.08 8.66 -6.87
C VAL A 269 -3.98 9.49 -7.56
N ASN A 270 -3.66 10.62 -6.96
CA ASN A 270 -2.69 11.59 -7.50
C ASN A 270 -1.23 11.19 -7.33
N GLY A 271 -0.39 11.64 -8.26
CA GLY A 271 1.06 11.51 -8.18
C GLY A 271 1.68 12.55 -7.24
N TYR A 272 2.49 12.09 -6.29
CA TYR A 272 3.28 12.95 -5.41
C TYR A 272 4.77 12.59 -5.50
N LEU A 273 5.62 13.61 -5.51
CA LEU A 273 7.06 13.40 -5.36
C LEU A 273 7.44 13.40 -3.88
N ASP A 274 8.05 12.31 -3.45
CA ASP A 274 8.76 12.22 -2.17
C ASP A 274 10.23 12.64 -2.35
N SER A 275 10.99 12.74 -1.24
CA SER A 275 12.39 13.15 -1.29
C SER A 275 13.25 12.22 -2.16
N ARG A 276 12.90 10.93 -2.27
CA ARG A 276 13.66 9.95 -3.08
C ARG A 276 13.40 10.18 -4.56
N LEU A 277 12.14 10.30 -4.96
CA LEU A 277 11.77 10.57 -6.35
C LEU A 277 12.34 11.91 -6.83
N VAL A 278 12.27 12.97 -6.00
CA VAL A 278 12.91 14.25 -6.32
C VAL A 278 14.41 14.06 -6.59
N MET A 279 15.13 13.38 -5.69
CA MET A 279 16.56 13.12 -5.84
C MET A 279 16.86 12.33 -7.12
N PHE A 280 16.10 11.26 -7.37
CA PHE A 280 16.29 10.40 -8.53
C PHE A 280 15.97 11.10 -9.85
N LEU A 281 14.91 11.91 -9.91
CA LEU A 281 14.59 12.73 -11.08
C LEU A 281 15.70 13.74 -11.36
N ALA A 282 16.22 14.41 -10.32
CA ALA A 282 17.31 15.37 -10.46
C ALA A 282 18.60 14.70 -10.96
N ILE A 283 18.96 13.52 -10.43
CA ILE A 283 20.08 12.69 -10.93
C ILE A 283 19.87 12.31 -12.40
N ARG A 284 18.62 12.06 -12.80
CA ARG A 284 18.24 11.75 -14.19
C ARG A 284 18.15 12.98 -15.10
N GLY A 285 18.50 14.17 -14.60
CA GLY A 285 18.65 15.39 -15.37
C GLY A 285 17.42 16.29 -15.42
N VAL A 286 16.40 16.01 -14.61
CA VAL A 286 15.24 16.91 -14.43
C VAL A 286 15.71 18.19 -13.73
N SER A 287 15.18 19.33 -14.17
CA SER A 287 15.58 20.64 -13.66
C SER A 287 15.21 20.80 -12.18
N ILE A 288 16.20 21.08 -11.33
CA ILE A 288 15.94 21.36 -9.91
C ILE A 288 15.10 22.62 -9.71
N ASN A 289 15.24 23.60 -10.61
CA ASN A 289 14.43 24.81 -10.59
C ASN A 289 12.96 24.48 -10.87
N TYR A 290 12.70 23.54 -11.78
CA TYR A 290 11.34 23.07 -12.05
C TYR A 290 10.75 22.33 -10.85
N LEU A 291 11.50 21.41 -10.23
CA LEU A 291 11.06 20.70 -9.03
C LEU A 291 10.75 21.67 -7.87
N ARG A 292 11.53 22.74 -7.71
CA ARG A 292 11.27 23.80 -6.73
C ARG A 292 10.02 24.61 -7.08
N SER A 293 9.81 24.92 -8.36
CA SER A 293 8.60 25.60 -8.83
C SER A 293 7.34 24.76 -8.59
N LEU A 294 7.38 23.44 -8.84
CA LEU A 294 6.29 22.52 -8.50
C LEU A 294 5.94 22.57 -7.02
N GLN A 295 6.96 22.55 -6.14
CA GLN A 295 6.73 22.67 -4.70
C GLN A 295 6.10 24.02 -4.33
N ASN A 296 6.67 25.13 -4.82
CA ASN A 296 6.14 26.46 -4.54
C ASN A 296 4.70 26.63 -5.03
N GLY A 297 4.39 26.12 -6.22
CA GLY A 297 3.04 26.10 -6.78
C GLY A 297 2.08 25.31 -5.88
N TYR A 298 2.48 24.12 -5.45
CA TYR A 298 1.65 23.30 -4.56
C TYR A 298 1.41 23.98 -3.19
N LEU A 299 2.44 24.53 -2.57
CA LEU A 299 2.30 25.24 -1.29
C LEU A 299 1.44 26.51 -1.44
N THR A 300 1.53 27.20 -2.56
CA THR A 300 0.71 28.38 -2.86
C THR A 300 -0.75 27.98 -3.02
N LEU A 301 -1.03 26.90 -3.77
CA LEU A 301 -2.36 26.32 -3.93
C LEU A 301 -2.98 25.95 -2.59
N LEU A 302 -2.21 25.27 -1.73
CA LEU A 302 -2.67 24.94 -0.38
C LEU A 302 -2.96 26.18 0.46
N LYS A 303 -2.16 27.25 0.38
CA LYS A 303 -2.43 28.49 1.14
C LYS A 303 -3.71 29.19 0.68
N SER A 304 -3.99 29.19 -0.62
CA SER A 304 -5.11 29.92 -1.20
C SER A 304 -6.40 29.09 -1.32
N MET A 305 -6.36 27.76 -1.18
CA MET A 305 -7.54 26.92 -1.45
C MET A 305 -8.76 27.25 -0.57
N CYS A 306 -8.56 27.75 0.65
CA CYS A 306 -9.64 28.10 1.58
C CYS A 306 -10.13 29.55 1.45
N THR A 307 -9.41 30.40 0.71
CA THR A 307 -9.69 31.84 0.58
C THR A 307 -10.03 32.25 -0.86
N ASN A 308 -9.60 31.46 -1.84
CA ASN A 308 -9.86 31.66 -3.26
C ASN A 308 -10.60 30.43 -3.81
N SER A 309 -11.87 30.61 -4.17
CA SER A 309 -12.73 29.57 -4.74
C SER A 309 -12.11 28.89 -5.97
N ALA A 310 -11.42 29.63 -6.84
CA ALA A 310 -10.76 29.04 -8.00
C ALA A 310 -9.60 28.11 -7.60
N SER A 311 -8.85 28.46 -6.55
CA SER A 311 -7.79 27.58 -6.00
C SER A 311 -8.38 26.32 -5.37
N GLY A 312 -9.46 26.45 -4.58
CA GLY A 312 -10.17 25.31 -4.01
C GLY A 312 -10.70 24.36 -5.09
N ASN A 313 -11.40 24.91 -6.09
CA ASN A 313 -11.93 24.15 -7.22
C ASN A 313 -10.81 23.48 -8.03
N TYR A 314 -9.71 24.19 -8.28
CA TYR A 314 -8.56 23.62 -8.99
C TYR A 314 -7.93 22.46 -8.21
N PHE A 315 -7.77 22.58 -6.89
CA PHE A 315 -7.29 21.47 -6.06
C PHE A 315 -8.25 20.27 -6.10
N CYS A 316 -9.57 20.50 -5.99
CA CYS A 316 -10.55 19.43 -6.10
C CYS A 316 -10.48 18.74 -7.47
N GLN A 317 -10.42 19.52 -8.55
CA GLN A 317 -10.27 19.03 -9.92
C GLN A 317 -9.02 18.17 -10.08
N LEU A 318 -7.86 18.68 -9.65
CA LEU A 318 -6.61 17.92 -9.71
C LEU A 318 -6.74 16.60 -8.98
N THR A 319 -7.39 16.62 -7.82
CA THR A 319 -7.51 15.46 -6.95
C THR A 319 -8.68 14.52 -7.26
N GLY A 320 -9.35 14.69 -8.40
CA GLY A 320 -10.48 13.85 -8.80
C GLY A 320 -11.74 14.03 -7.95
N ARG A 321 -11.82 15.12 -7.17
CA ARG A 321 -12.95 15.43 -6.30
C ARG A 321 -13.94 16.37 -7.00
N LYS A 322 -15.21 16.28 -6.61
CA LYS A 322 -16.23 17.25 -7.04
C LYS A 322 -15.81 18.65 -6.58
N ALA A 323 -15.94 19.62 -7.48
CA ALA A 323 -15.70 21.03 -7.15
C ALA A 323 -16.61 21.44 -5.99
N THR A 324 -16.06 22.18 -5.03
CA THR A 324 -16.81 22.68 -3.87
C THR A 324 -16.26 24.03 -3.46
N THR A 325 -17.16 24.91 -3.04
CA THR A 325 -16.83 26.22 -2.48
C THR A 325 -17.01 26.26 -0.96
N GLU A 326 -17.40 25.13 -0.36
CA GLU A 326 -17.61 25.01 1.09
C GLU A 326 -16.27 25.10 1.83
N ARG A 327 -16.09 26.20 2.56
CA ARG A 327 -14.84 26.52 3.25
C ARG A 327 -14.44 25.45 4.28
N GLU A 328 -15.40 24.84 4.97
CA GLU A 328 -15.13 23.81 5.97
C GLU A 328 -14.58 22.52 5.33
N VAL A 329 -15.15 22.10 4.20
CA VAL A 329 -14.67 20.94 3.43
C VAL A 329 -13.26 21.22 2.91
N LEU A 330 -13.02 22.38 2.31
CA LEU A 330 -11.70 22.78 1.81
C LEU A 330 -10.67 22.88 2.93
N ALA A 331 -11.04 23.42 4.09
CA ALA A 331 -10.18 23.48 5.26
C ALA A 331 -9.84 22.08 5.80
N SER A 332 -10.79 21.14 5.77
CA SER A 332 -10.56 19.75 6.13
C SER A 332 -9.56 19.08 5.17
N LEU A 333 -9.73 19.28 3.87
CA LEU A 333 -8.80 18.77 2.85
C LEU A 333 -7.39 19.36 3.00
N GLN A 334 -7.31 20.68 3.24
CA GLN A 334 -6.04 21.38 3.49
C GLN A 334 -5.32 20.78 4.69
N ARG A 335 -6.01 20.62 5.83
CA ARG A 335 -5.46 19.99 7.03
C ARG A 335 -4.97 18.58 6.76
N GLY A 336 -5.74 17.78 6.04
CA GLY A 336 -5.37 16.41 5.68
C GLY A 336 -4.09 16.34 4.84
N GLU A 337 -3.90 17.25 3.87
CA GLU A 337 -2.63 17.29 3.12
C GLU A 337 -1.44 17.75 3.97
N VAL A 338 -1.66 18.71 4.87
CA VAL A 338 -0.62 19.17 5.81
C VAL A 338 -0.23 18.05 6.78
N GLU A 339 -1.19 17.30 7.31
CA GLU A 339 -0.94 16.13 8.16
C GLU A 339 -0.11 15.07 7.45
N LYS A 340 -0.38 14.79 6.16
CA LYS A 340 0.43 13.88 5.35
C LYS A 340 1.87 14.39 5.15
N MET A 341 2.09 15.71 5.11
CA MET A 341 3.45 16.28 5.10
C MET A 341 4.14 16.12 6.46
N LEU A 342 3.38 16.18 7.55
CA LEU A 342 3.86 16.12 8.93
C LEU A 342 3.95 14.70 9.50
N ALA A 343 3.98 13.68 8.65
CA ALA A 343 3.92 12.27 9.04
C ALA A 343 4.94 11.93 10.14
N GLN A 344 4.50 11.17 11.15
CA GLN A 344 5.40 10.65 12.18
C GLN A 344 6.43 9.72 11.53
N SER A 345 7.72 10.06 11.62
CA SER A 345 8.80 9.17 11.24
C SER A 345 9.47 8.63 12.50
N PHE A 346 9.99 7.41 12.37
CA PHE A 346 10.98 6.89 13.29
C PHE A 346 12.34 7.35 12.75
N GLU A 347 12.94 8.34 13.39
CA GLU A 347 14.34 8.70 13.13
C GLU A 347 15.22 8.14 14.24
N ASN A 348 16.37 7.59 13.86
CA ASN A 348 17.41 7.27 14.82
C ASN A 348 18.03 8.58 15.29
N ALA A 349 17.91 8.91 16.57
CA ALA A 349 18.60 10.04 17.16
C ALA A 349 20.13 9.83 17.08
N ASN A 350 20.91 10.88 17.32
CA ASN A 350 22.40 10.86 17.24
C ASN A 350 23.06 9.79 18.13
N ASN A 351 22.32 9.22 19.07
CA ASN A 351 22.69 8.11 19.96
C ASN A 351 22.27 6.72 19.44
N GLY A 352 21.77 6.60 18.20
CA GLY A 352 21.28 5.35 17.60
C GLY A 352 19.84 4.96 17.96
N GLU A 353 19.13 5.77 18.75
CA GLU A 353 17.80 5.40 19.27
C GLU A 353 16.66 5.80 18.32
N PRO A 354 15.79 4.88 17.88
CA PRO A 354 14.60 5.23 17.11
C PRO A 354 13.60 6.00 17.99
N GLN A 355 13.51 7.31 17.79
CA GLN A 355 12.52 8.19 18.41
C GLN A 355 11.39 8.46 17.41
N ARG A 356 10.12 8.35 17.85
CA ARG A 356 9.00 8.94 17.11
C ARG A 356 9.16 10.46 17.18
N ARG A 357 9.60 11.07 16.08
CA ARG A 357 9.62 12.53 15.91
C ARG A 357 8.64 12.89 14.82
N ARG A 358 8.02 14.07 14.97
CA ARG A 358 7.26 14.69 13.88
C ARG A 358 8.30 15.18 12.87
N ALA A 359 8.59 14.37 11.87
CA ALA A 359 9.46 14.78 10.79
C ALA A 359 8.61 15.26 9.62
N VAL A 360 9.11 16.28 8.94
CA VAL A 360 8.43 16.80 7.77
C VAL A 360 8.95 16.09 6.55
N ARG A 361 8.06 15.36 5.88
CA ARG A 361 8.35 14.66 4.64
C ARG A 361 8.12 15.58 3.46
N THR A 362 9.04 15.51 2.49
CA THR A 362 8.79 16.12 1.19
C THR A 362 7.61 15.39 0.53
N ARG A 363 6.59 16.16 0.14
CA ARG A 363 5.39 15.71 -0.56
C ARG A 363 4.97 16.82 -1.50
N ILE A 364 5.20 16.63 -2.80
CA ILE A 364 4.92 17.63 -3.83
C ILE A 364 3.86 17.05 -4.77
N LEU A 365 2.67 17.64 -4.82
CA LEU A 365 1.63 17.24 -5.77
C LEU A 365 2.09 17.56 -7.20
N VAL A 366 2.03 16.59 -8.11
CA VAL A 366 2.28 16.78 -9.53
C VAL A 366 0.94 16.73 -10.26
N PRO A 367 0.47 17.85 -10.86
CA PRO A 367 -0.84 17.92 -11.52
C PRO A 367 -1.03 16.84 -12.60
N LYS A 368 0.01 16.63 -13.42
CA LYS A 368 0.04 15.71 -14.55
C LYS A 368 0.66 14.36 -14.18
N ALA A 369 0.24 13.81 -13.03
CA ALA A 369 0.70 12.51 -12.58
C ALA A 369 -0.33 11.76 -11.75
N ARG A 370 -0.24 10.42 -11.79
CA ARG A 370 -1.06 9.49 -11.00
C ARG A 370 -0.19 8.39 -10.43
N VAL A 371 -0.66 7.74 -9.35
CA VAL A 371 -0.10 6.46 -8.90
C VAL A 371 -1.11 5.37 -9.24
N VAL A 372 -0.77 4.48 -10.15
CA VAL A 372 -1.72 3.53 -10.74
C VAL A 372 -1.19 2.10 -10.73
N PHE A 373 -2.08 1.12 -10.78
CA PHE A 373 -1.69 -0.28 -10.92
C PHE A 373 -1.00 -0.52 -12.27
N GLY A 374 0.10 -1.27 -12.24
CA GLY A 374 0.75 -1.78 -13.46
C GLY A 374 0.20 -3.14 -13.83
N VAL A 375 -0.52 -3.21 -14.95
CA VAL A 375 -1.20 -4.42 -15.44
C VAL A 375 -0.49 -4.99 -16.68
N GLY A 376 -0.68 -6.29 -16.92
CA GLY A 376 -0.21 -6.92 -18.14
C GLY A 376 -1.17 -6.64 -19.29
N ASP A 377 -0.63 -6.37 -20.46
CA ASP A 377 -1.38 -6.22 -21.71
C ASP A 377 -2.36 -7.39 -21.95
N PRO A 378 -3.68 -7.14 -21.89
CA PRO A 378 -4.69 -8.19 -22.06
C PRO A 378 -4.82 -8.70 -23.50
N TYR A 379 -4.31 -7.96 -24.48
CA TYR A 379 -4.42 -8.27 -25.91
C TYR A 379 -3.08 -8.66 -26.55
N GLY A 380 -1.97 -8.38 -25.87
CA GLY A 380 -0.62 -8.74 -26.31
C GLY A 380 -0.12 -7.96 -27.52
N LYS A 381 -0.67 -6.77 -27.79
CA LYS A 381 -0.35 -5.96 -28.97
C LYS A 381 0.75 -4.91 -28.71
N LEU A 382 1.01 -4.55 -27.45
CA LEU A 382 2.01 -3.54 -27.09
C LEU A 382 3.44 -4.01 -27.42
N LYS A 383 4.24 -3.13 -28.06
CA LYS A 383 5.63 -3.42 -28.44
C LYS A 383 6.61 -3.03 -27.34
N LYS A 384 7.89 -3.39 -27.53
CA LYS A 384 8.98 -2.98 -26.63
C LYS A 384 9.08 -1.46 -26.54
N GLY A 385 9.06 -0.91 -25.32
CA GLY A 385 9.17 0.53 -25.06
C GLY A 385 7.83 1.28 -25.18
N GLU A 386 6.77 0.58 -25.58
CA GLU A 386 5.41 1.11 -25.58
C GLU A 386 4.68 0.76 -24.28
N CYS A 387 3.65 1.53 -23.99
CA CYS A 387 2.65 1.27 -22.97
C CYS A 387 1.29 1.82 -23.42
N TYR A 388 0.25 1.48 -22.69
CA TYR A 388 -1.02 2.22 -22.76
C TYR A 388 -1.36 2.76 -21.38
N PHE A 389 -1.84 4.01 -21.34
CA PHE A 389 -2.29 4.67 -20.13
C PHE A 389 -3.29 5.76 -20.50
N LYS A 390 -4.47 5.72 -19.89
CA LYS A 390 -5.51 6.73 -20.06
C LYS A 390 -6.01 7.19 -18.68
N PRO A 391 -5.55 8.34 -18.17
CA PRO A 391 -6.04 8.88 -16.91
C PRO A 391 -7.48 9.38 -17.09
N THR A 392 -8.30 9.25 -16.05
CA THR A 392 -9.59 9.94 -16.00
C THR A 392 -9.35 11.42 -15.68
N LEU A 393 -9.54 12.27 -16.68
CA LEU A 393 -9.38 13.72 -16.60
C LEU A 393 -10.72 14.41 -16.94
N GLN A 394 -10.88 15.66 -16.49
CA GLN A 394 -12.03 16.48 -16.90
C GLN A 394 -11.91 16.96 -18.33
N ASN A 395 -10.69 17.25 -18.77
CA ASN A 395 -10.35 17.63 -20.13
C ASN A 395 -9.42 16.59 -20.71
N ASP A 396 -9.69 16.14 -21.93
CA ASP A 396 -8.78 15.24 -22.63
C ASP A 396 -7.45 15.97 -22.88
N GLU A 397 -6.37 15.40 -22.35
CA GLU A 397 -4.99 15.83 -22.64
C GLU A 397 -4.34 14.77 -23.52
N GLU A 398 -3.82 15.21 -24.67
CA GLU A 398 -2.99 14.36 -25.51
C GLU A 398 -1.53 14.45 -25.09
N PHE A 399 -0.90 13.28 -24.95
CA PHE A 399 0.52 13.15 -24.70
C PHE A 399 1.04 11.93 -25.46
N GLU A 400 2.35 11.89 -25.67
CA GLU A 400 3.03 10.81 -26.41
C GLU A 400 3.99 10.01 -25.52
N GLU A 401 4.57 10.65 -24.51
CA GLU A 401 5.59 10.05 -23.64
C GLU A 401 5.23 10.19 -22.16
N LEU A 402 5.62 9.19 -21.40
CA LEU A 402 5.35 9.05 -19.98
C LEU A 402 6.62 8.78 -19.20
N VAL A 403 6.79 9.47 -18.09
CA VAL A 403 7.75 9.10 -17.04
C VAL A 403 7.07 8.09 -16.12
N VAL A 404 7.67 6.92 -16.00
CA VAL A 404 7.14 5.83 -15.18
C VAL A 404 8.20 5.40 -14.16
N CYS A 405 7.78 5.34 -12.90
CA CYS A 405 8.60 4.90 -11.77
C CYS A 405 7.83 3.84 -10.98
N PRO A 406 8.44 2.71 -10.58
CA PRO A 406 7.85 1.81 -9.59
C PRO A 406 7.52 2.58 -8.30
N ASP A 407 6.42 2.23 -7.64
CA ASP A 407 6.07 2.76 -6.33
C ASP A 407 6.17 1.65 -5.26
N PRO A 408 7.12 1.74 -4.30
CA PRO A 408 8.17 2.76 -4.17
C PRO A 408 9.35 2.56 -5.15
N CYS A 409 10.01 3.66 -5.51
CA CYS A 409 11.19 3.67 -6.37
C CYS A 409 12.49 3.58 -5.54
N TYR A 410 13.42 2.70 -5.91
CA TYR A 410 14.63 2.43 -5.13
C TYR A 410 15.93 2.87 -5.80
N HIS A 411 15.92 3.12 -7.11
CA HIS A 411 17.12 3.49 -7.84
C HIS A 411 16.81 4.47 -8.99
N PRO A 412 17.68 5.45 -9.32
CA PRO A 412 17.45 6.36 -10.45
C PRO A 412 17.27 5.65 -11.80
N GLY A 413 17.86 4.46 -11.94
CA GLY A 413 17.70 3.58 -13.11
C GLY A 413 16.31 2.95 -13.23
N ASP A 414 15.48 3.00 -12.19
CA ASP A 414 14.10 2.51 -12.23
C ASP A 414 13.15 3.52 -12.89
N ILE A 415 13.60 4.77 -13.10
CA ILE A 415 12.84 5.79 -13.83
C ILE A 415 12.95 5.49 -15.32
N GLN A 416 11.82 5.29 -16.00
CA GLN A 416 11.78 4.93 -17.41
C GLN A 416 10.90 5.92 -18.17
N VAL A 417 11.23 6.12 -19.45
CA VAL A 417 10.39 6.90 -20.36
C VAL A 417 9.76 5.92 -21.33
N LEU A 418 8.43 5.82 -21.32
CA LEU A 418 7.67 4.94 -22.20
C LEU A 418 6.87 5.76 -23.20
N LYS A 419 6.68 5.22 -24.40
CA LYS A 419 5.82 5.82 -25.43
C LYS A 419 4.42 5.26 -25.31
N LEU A 420 3.41 6.09 -25.55
CA LEU A 420 2.05 5.59 -25.72
C LEU A 420 1.93 4.85 -27.06
N SER A 421 1.27 3.70 -27.04
CA SER A 421 0.98 2.94 -28.25
C SER A 421 0.08 3.71 -29.22
N GLN A 422 0.25 3.44 -30.52
CA GLN A 422 -0.63 3.91 -31.58
C GLN A 422 -1.94 3.10 -31.63
N GLU A 423 -1.95 1.87 -31.12
CA GLU A 423 -3.11 0.97 -31.12
C GLU A 423 -4.04 1.25 -29.94
N ARG A 424 -4.56 2.49 -29.83
CA ARG A 424 -5.30 2.96 -28.64
C ARG A 424 -6.71 2.40 -28.51
N LEU A 425 -7.36 2.06 -29.63
CA LEU A 425 -8.78 1.71 -29.69
C LEU A 425 -9.12 0.45 -28.88
N ASP A 426 -8.25 -0.56 -28.87
CA ASP A 426 -8.49 -1.81 -28.13
C ASP A 426 -8.45 -1.63 -26.61
N TYR A 427 -7.78 -0.58 -26.12
CA TYR A 427 -7.57 -0.32 -24.70
C TYR A 427 -8.42 0.83 -24.17
N GLU A 428 -9.30 1.40 -24.99
CA GLU A 428 -10.03 2.65 -24.71
C GLU A 428 -10.83 2.62 -23.39
N ASN A 429 -11.32 1.44 -23.00
CA ASN A 429 -12.07 1.22 -21.76
C ASN A 429 -11.18 0.98 -20.53
N LEU A 430 -9.86 0.86 -20.70
CA LEU A 430 -8.90 0.75 -19.60
C LEU A 430 -8.49 2.14 -19.11
N LYS A 431 -9.03 2.55 -17.97
CA LYS A 431 -8.77 3.83 -17.32
C LYS A 431 -7.94 3.64 -16.05
N ASP A 432 -7.13 4.64 -15.73
CA ASP A 432 -6.42 4.74 -14.44
C ASP A 432 -5.57 3.51 -14.07
N CYS A 433 -5.02 2.82 -15.07
CA CYS A 433 -4.05 1.73 -14.93
C CYS A 433 -2.99 1.81 -16.03
N LEU A 434 -1.76 1.44 -15.71
CA LEU A 434 -0.64 1.40 -16.65
C LEU A 434 -0.55 0.02 -17.28
N VAL A 435 -0.84 -0.08 -18.57
CA VAL A 435 -0.77 -1.33 -19.33
C VAL A 435 0.63 -1.52 -19.89
N LEU A 436 1.28 -2.63 -19.52
CA LEU A 436 2.64 -2.96 -19.90
C LEU A 436 2.68 -4.17 -20.84
N PRO A 437 3.58 -4.19 -21.84
CA PRO A 437 3.67 -5.28 -22.81
C PRO A 437 4.06 -6.60 -22.16
N VAL A 438 3.43 -7.70 -22.60
CA VAL A 438 3.69 -9.07 -22.12
C VAL A 438 4.52 -9.92 -23.09
N ASN A 439 4.53 -9.57 -24.38
CA ASN A 439 5.18 -10.33 -25.45
C ASN A 439 6.62 -9.87 -25.75
N HIS A 440 7.00 -8.72 -25.20
CA HIS A 440 8.30 -8.10 -25.41
C HIS A 440 8.95 -7.75 -24.07
N ARG A 441 10.28 -7.62 -24.07
CA ARG A 441 10.99 -7.17 -22.87
C ARG A 441 10.52 -5.77 -22.48
N HIS A 442 10.22 -5.54 -21.20
CA HIS A 442 9.81 -4.24 -20.68
C HIS A 442 10.63 -3.83 -19.46
N ALA A 443 10.70 -2.53 -19.21
CA ALA A 443 11.68 -1.98 -18.26
C ALA A 443 11.45 -2.38 -16.79
N PHE A 444 10.30 -2.98 -16.47
CA PHE A 444 9.83 -3.27 -15.12
C PHE A 444 9.68 -4.76 -14.81
N GLU A 445 10.18 -5.65 -15.67
CA GLU A 445 10.11 -7.12 -15.46
C GLU A 445 10.58 -7.56 -14.07
N ASN A 446 11.56 -6.85 -13.50
CA ASN A 446 12.20 -7.18 -12.23
C ASN A 446 11.80 -6.27 -11.08
N SER A 447 10.89 -5.30 -11.27
CA SER A 447 10.54 -4.36 -10.19
C SER A 447 9.73 -5.04 -9.09
N GLY A 448 8.91 -6.04 -9.44
CA GLY A 448 7.94 -6.63 -8.52
C GLY A 448 6.86 -5.64 -8.04
N ALA A 449 6.81 -4.44 -8.61
CA ALA A 449 5.90 -3.38 -8.18
C ALA A 449 4.47 -3.64 -8.65
N SER A 450 3.53 -3.41 -7.74
CA SER A 450 2.10 -3.42 -7.99
C SER A 450 1.62 -2.09 -8.60
N LYS A 451 2.10 -0.98 -8.04
CA LYS A 451 1.77 0.38 -8.45
C LYS A 451 2.97 1.12 -9.04
N PHE A 452 2.68 2.14 -9.84
CA PHE A 452 3.65 2.97 -10.53
C PHE A 452 3.23 4.44 -10.44
N PHE A 453 4.18 5.31 -10.13
CA PHE A 453 4.05 6.73 -10.42
C PHE A 453 4.19 6.92 -11.93
N VAL A 454 3.16 7.50 -12.56
CA VAL A 454 3.08 7.77 -13.99
C VAL A 454 2.83 9.25 -14.18
N SER A 455 3.68 9.93 -14.97
CA SER A 455 3.52 11.35 -15.27
C SER A 455 3.69 11.64 -16.76
N TRP A 456 2.80 12.47 -17.30
CA TRP A 456 2.87 13.02 -18.66
C TRP A 456 3.36 14.48 -18.66
N ASP A 457 3.92 14.95 -17.54
CA ASP A 457 4.56 16.24 -17.42
C ASP A 457 5.88 16.28 -18.21
N GLN A 458 5.93 17.11 -19.25
CA GLN A 458 7.07 17.21 -20.15
C GLN A 458 8.34 17.70 -19.44
N ASP A 459 8.19 18.55 -18.42
CA ASP A 459 9.31 19.08 -17.64
C ASP A 459 9.86 18.06 -16.62
N LEU A 460 9.13 16.94 -16.38
CA LEU A 460 9.62 15.80 -15.60
C LEU A 460 10.32 14.74 -16.46
N ILE A 461 10.26 14.81 -17.79
CA ILE A 461 10.92 13.84 -18.66
C ILE A 461 12.44 13.96 -18.52
N PRO A 462 13.15 12.89 -18.10
CA PRO A 462 14.59 12.88 -18.04
C PRO A 462 15.26 13.22 -19.37
N LYS A 463 16.26 14.10 -19.35
CA LYS A 463 17.08 14.44 -20.53
C LYS A 463 17.77 13.21 -21.13
N GLN A 464 18.18 12.26 -20.27
CA GLN A 464 18.75 10.98 -20.69
C GLN A 464 17.70 9.88 -20.59
N LYS A 465 17.16 9.51 -21.76
CA LYS A 465 16.29 8.33 -21.91
C LYS A 465 17.15 7.07 -21.78
N ARG A 466 16.67 6.11 -20.98
CA ARG A 466 17.28 4.79 -20.86
C ARG A 466 16.27 3.78 -21.34
N ASP A 467 16.77 2.77 -22.04
CA ASP A 467 15.92 1.76 -22.69
C ASP A 467 16.18 0.36 -22.11
N THR A 468 16.94 0.29 -21.02
CA THR A 468 17.36 -0.97 -20.39
C THR A 468 16.89 -1.05 -18.93
N PRO A 469 16.37 -2.22 -18.51
CA PRO A 469 15.98 -2.45 -17.11
C PRO A 469 17.16 -2.23 -16.16
N CYS A 470 16.86 -1.69 -14.98
CA CYS A 470 17.85 -1.56 -13.93
C CYS A 470 18.36 -2.95 -13.51
N ARG A 471 19.69 -3.14 -13.47
CA ARG A 471 20.31 -4.33 -12.91
C ARG A 471 20.70 -4.05 -11.46
N TYR A 472 19.93 -4.60 -10.52
CA TYR A 472 20.35 -4.68 -9.12
C TYR A 472 21.51 -5.67 -9.00
N GLN A 473 22.75 -5.22 -9.20
CA GLN A 473 23.92 -6.04 -8.90
C GLN A 473 24.06 -6.14 -7.38
N SER A 474 24.03 -7.36 -6.84
CA SER A 474 24.43 -7.60 -5.44
C SER A 474 25.95 -7.44 -5.32
N LYS A 475 26.46 -6.22 -5.26
CA LYS A 475 27.83 -6.04 -4.78
C LYS A 475 27.82 -6.40 -3.29
N ARG A 476 28.73 -7.29 -2.85
CA ARG A 476 28.97 -7.55 -1.42
C ARG A 476 29.19 -6.20 -0.73
N PHE A 477 28.60 -6.03 0.45
CA PHE A 477 28.75 -4.87 1.35
C PHE A 477 30.22 -4.67 1.78
N LYS A 478 31.09 -4.27 0.86
CA LYS A 478 32.37 -3.63 1.12
C LYS A 478 32.43 -2.48 0.12
N ASP A 479 32.55 -1.27 0.65
CA ASP A 479 32.66 0.01 -0.07
C ASP A 479 31.35 0.66 -0.55
N VAL A 480 30.42 0.89 0.37
CA VAL A 480 29.47 2.04 0.26
C VAL A 480 29.72 2.99 1.43
N THR A 481 30.98 3.43 1.56
CA THR A 481 31.34 4.69 2.21
C THR A 481 31.72 5.70 1.13
N THR A 482 30.86 5.87 0.13
CA THR A 482 30.77 7.15 -0.56
C THR A 482 29.80 8.00 0.24
N THR A 483 30.35 8.76 1.17
CA THR A 483 29.73 9.95 1.75
C THR A 483 29.13 10.75 0.61
N THR A 484 27.81 10.72 0.44
CA THR A 484 27.09 11.55 -0.52
C THR A 484 27.11 13.00 -0.04
N HIS A 485 28.24 13.67 -0.18
CA HIS A 485 28.32 15.13 -0.27
C HIS A 485 27.84 15.56 -1.66
N ASP A 486 26.62 15.14 -2.03
CA ASP A 486 26.06 15.36 -3.36
C ASP A 486 25.18 16.64 -3.31
N PRO A 487 25.34 17.64 -4.21
CA PRO A 487 24.49 18.83 -4.28
C PRO A 487 22.98 18.54 -4.19
N TYR A 488 22.54 17.39 -4.69
CA TYR A 488 21.12 16.96 -4.67
C TYR A 488 20.58 16.68 -3.25
N SER A 489 21.42 16.23 -2.30
CA SER A 489 21.02 16.00 -0.90
C SER A 489 20.72 17.33 -0.17
N LYS A 490 21.51 18.37 -0.44
CA LYS A 490 21.27 19.72 0.10
C LYS A 490 19.95 20.30 -0.43
N GLU A 491 19.64 20.07 -1.69
CA GLU A 491 18.39 20.53 -2.29
C GLU A 491 17.17 19.78 -1.74
N CYS A 492 17.24 18.46 -1.57
CA CYS A 492 16.16 17.70 -0.90
C CYS A 492 15.90 18.22 0.52
N THR A 493 16.97 18.55 1.25
CA THR A 493 16.87 19.18 2.57
C THR A 493 16.16 20.54 2.50
N LYS A 494 16.43 21.36 1.49
CA LYS A 494 15.74 22.64 1.29
C LYS A 494 14.26 22.45 1.01
N LEU A 495 13.88 21.52 0.14
CA LEU A 495 12.48 21.23 -0.16
C LEU A 495 11.76 20.71 1.10
N SER A 496 12.39 19.83 1.89
CA SER A 496 11.80 19.39 3.17
C SER A 496 11.60 20.54 4.15
N LYS A 497 12.56 21.48 4.24
CA LYS A 497 12.43 22.70 5.06
C LYS A 497 11.27 23.60 4.61
N MET A 498 11.04 23.71 3.30
CA MET A 498 9.90 24.48 2.77
C MET A 498 8.56 23.87 3.17
N ASN A 499 8.43 22.54 3.10
CA ASN A 499 7.24 21.84 3.61
C ASN A 499 7.07 22.09 5.12
N HIS A 500 8.17 22.09 5.89
CA HIS A 500 8.11 22.34 7.33
C HIS A 500 7.61 23.75 7.65
N GLN A 501 8.15 24.75 6.98
CA GLN A 501 7.72 26.14 7.14
C GLN A 501 6.26 26.31 6.75
N ALA A 502 5.83 25.74 5.63
CA ALA A 502 4.45 25.81 5.17
C ALA A 502 3.49 25.09 6.11
N ALA A 503 3.85 23.89 6.57
CA ALA A 503 3.04 23.12 7.50
C ALA A 503 2.84 23.91 8.81
N ASN A 504 3.90 24.48 9.39
CA ASN A 504 3.80 25.32 10.59
C ASN A 504 2.85 26.51 10.38
N LEU A 505 2.99 27.23 9.26
CA LEU A 505 2.14 28.37 8.91
C LEU A 505 0.65 27.99 8.74
N MET A 506 0.38 26.79 8.21
CA MET A 506 -0.99 26.31 7.97
C MET A 506 -1.62 25.67 9.21
N THR A 507 -0.80 25.09 10.11
CA THR A 507 -1.29 24.51 11.36
C THR A 507 -1.61 25.53 12.44
N ASN A 508 -1.05 26.75 12.36
CA ASN A 508 -1.22 27.75 13.40
C ASN A 508 -0.97 29.17 12.91
N SER A 509 -2.04 29.85 12.47
CA SER A 509 -2.01 31.32 12.32
C SER A 509 -1.92 32.01 13.70
N ASP A 510 -2.58 31.45 14.71
CA ASP A 510 -2.72 32.08 16.04
C ASP A 510 -1.54 31.80 16.99
N ASP A 511 -0.93 30.60 16.95
CA ASP A 511 0.29 30.35 17.76
C ASP A 511 1.54 31.03 17.16
N LEU A 512 1.65 31.17 15.83
CA LEU A 512 2.80 31.87 15.23
C LEU A 512 2.83 33.35 15.61
N SER A 513 1.66 33.99 15.75
CA SER A 513 1.56 35.38 16.21
C SER A 513 2.02 35.51 17.68
N LYS A 514 1.63 34.56 18.54
CA LYS A 514 2.08 34.50 19.95
C LYS A 514 3.57 34.17 20.10
N GLU A 515 4.13 33.37 19.21
CA GLU A 515 5.55 33.00 19.23
C GLU A 515 6.44 34.13 18.68
N LEU A 516 5.94 34.91 17.71
CA LEU A 516 6.58 36.13 17.20
C LEU A 516 6.54 37.31 18.20
N GLU A 517 5.49 37.43 19.02
CA GLU A 517 5.44 38.41 20.11
C GLU A 517 6.38 38.07 21.27
N ARG A 518 6.78 36.80 21.44
CA ARG A 518 7.79 36.39 22.42
C ARG A 518 9.24 36.62 21.98
N LEU A 519 9.44 36.99 20.71
CA LEU A 519 10.74 37.24 20.10
C LEU A 519 10.98 38.74 19.77
N LYS A 520 10.11 39.62 20.26
CA LYS A 520 10.34 41.07 20.39
C LYS A 520 10.45 41.42 21.86
#